data_AF-A0A4U9WJ99-F1
#
_entry.id   AF-A0A4U9WJ99-F1
#
_cell.length_a   1.000
_cell.length_b   1.000
_cell.length_c   1.000
_cell.angle_alpha   90.00
_cell.angle_beta   90.00
_cell.angle_gamma   90.00
#
_symmetry.space_group_name_H-M   'P 1'
#
loop_
_entity.id
_entity.type
_entity.pdbx_description
1 polymer ?
#
loop_
_entity_poly.entity_id
_entity_poly.type
_entity_poly.pdbx_seq_one_letter_code
_entity_poly.pdbx_strand_id
1 'polypeptide(L)'
;MGLGTDIETGLPMSLSMNIYAKYQWQNYEASNENSWDGYRFKVKYFVPLTEMWGGNLSYIGFTNFDFDSDLGSDNFVVDGRQARTSNSIASSHILALNYDHWHYSFVARYFHNGGQWNDGVDIGTPQGPIKSTGWGYYLVAGYNF
;
A
#
# COMPACT_ATOMS: atom_id res chain seq x y z
N MET A 1 10.40 -1.14 -12.23
CA MET A 1 11.42 -2.21 -12.33
C MET A 1 12.47 -2.02 -11.25
N GLY A 2 13.18 -3.06 -10.82
CA GLY A 2 14.21 -2.93 -9.80
C GLY A 2 14.74 -4.26 -9.26
N LEU A 3 15.30 -4.22 -8.05
CA LEU A 3 15.96 -5.37 -7.41
C LEU A 3 15.13 -5.89 -6.23
N GLY A 4 15.16 -7.19 -6.03
CA GLY A 4 14.46 -7.88 -4.95
C GLY A 4 15.34 -8.91 -4.27
N THR A 5 15.03 -9.23 -3.03
CA THR A 5 15.69 -10.27 -2.24
C THR A 5 14.72 -10.94 -1.29
N ASP A 6 14.98 -12.22 -1.01
CA ASP A 6 14.38 -12.97 0.08
C ASP A 6 15.40 -13.10 1.20
N ILE A 7 14.94 -12.93 2.45
CA ILE A 7 15.80 -12.85 3.64
C ILE A 7 15.58 -14.08 4.50
N GLU A 8 16.66 -14.82 4.77
CA GLU A 8 16.69 -15.85 5.80
C GLU A 8 16.73 -15.18 7.18
N THR A 9 15.65 -15.37 7.96
CA THR A 9 15.48 -14.69 9.24
C THR A 9 15.88 -15.55 10.44
N GLY A 10 16.07 -16.87 10.25
CA GLY A 10 16.22 -17.83 11.35
C GLY A 10 14.92 -18.07 12.13
N LEU A 11 13.79 -17.54 11.66
CA LEU A 11 12.47 -17.67 12.26
C LEU A 11 11.53 -18.43 11.32
N PRO A 12 10.42 -19.01 11.82
CA PRO A 12 9.40 -19.64 10.98
C PRO A 12 8.55 -18.57 10.26
N MET A 13 9.18 -17.76 9.41
CA MET A 13 8.54 -16.73 8.60
C MET A 13 9.28 -16.54 7.28
N SER A 14 8.56 -16.01 6.29
CA SER A 14 9.16 -15.52 5.05
C SER A 14 9.23 -14.01 5.09
N LEU A 15 10.35 -13.44 4.62
CA LEU A 15 10.55 -12.00 4.50
C LEU A 15 11.17 -11.69 3.12
N SER A 16 10.55 -10.77 2.39
CA SER A 16 11.03 -10.30 1.10
C SER A 16 11.10 -8.77 1.08
N MET A 17 12.17 -8.24 0.48
CA MET A 17 12.39 -6.81 0.33
C MET A 17 12.69 -6.49 -1.14
N ASN A 18 12.12 -5.40 -1.64
CA ASN A 18 12.29 -4.98 -3.03
C ASN A 18 12.41 -3.47 -3.13
N ILE A 19 13.23 -2.99 -4.04
CA ILE A 19 13.36 -1.57 -4.39
C ILE A 19 13.12 -1.41 -5.89
N TYR A 20 12.33 -0.41 -6.27
CA TYR A 20 11.94 -0.17 -7.66
C TYR A 20 12.10 1.30 -8.04
N ALA A 21 12.51 1.53 -9.30
CA ALA A 21 12.22 2.75 -10.04
C ALA A 21 10.98 2.53 -10.91
N LYS A 22 10.22 3.58 -11.20
CA LYS A 22 8.93 3.47 -11.91
C LYS A 22 8.88 4.44 -13.09
N TYR A 23 8.46 3.91 -14.25
CA TYR A 23 7.92 4.73 -15.34
C TYR A 23 6.40 4.77 -15.17
N GLN A 24 5.85 5.98 -15.01
CA GLN A 24 4.44 6.25 -14.89
C GLN A 24 3.89 6.53 -16.28
N TRP A 25 2.96 5.69 -16.76
CA TRP A 25 2.10 6.04 -17.91
C TRP A 25 0.90 6.84 -17.39
N GLN A 26 -0.32 6.54 -17.81
CA GLN A 26 -1.52 7.22 -17.34
C GLN A 26 -1.67 7.11 -15.81
N ASN A 27 -2.05 8.21 -15.19
CA ASN A 27 -2.25 8.43 -13.77
C ASN A 27 -3.38 9.44 -13.53
N TYR A 28 -4.53 9.23 -14.17
CA TYR A 28 -5.71 10.09 -14.01
C TYR A 28 -5.43 11.56 -14.32
N GLU A 29 -4.67 11.82 -15.39
CA GLU A 29 -4.28 13.17 -15.86
C GLU A 29 -3.39 13.94 -14.88
N ALA A 30 -2.74 13.24 -13.94
CA ALA A 30 -1.83 13.86 -13.00
C ALA A 30 -0.54 14.36 -13.69
N SER A 31 0.13 15.31 -13.05
CA SER A 31 1.32 16.00 -13.57
C SER A 31 2.53 15.10 -13.83
N ASN A 32 2.57 13.88 -13.27
CA ASN A 32 3.66 12.92 -13.44
C ASN A 32 3.42 11.87 -14.54
N GLU A 33 2.39 12.01 -15.39
CA GLU A 33 2.15 11.07 -16.48
C GLU A 33 3.30 11.02 -17.49
N ASN A 34 3.46 9.85 -18.12
CA ASN A 34 4.43 9.57 -19.19
C ASN A 34 5.89 9.91 -18.85
N SER A 35 6.30 9.71 -17.60
CA SER A 35 7.63 10.05 -17.09
C SER A 35 8.21 8.97 -16.17
N TRP A 36 9.53 9.01 -15.96
CA TRP A 36 10.15 8.27 -14.85
C TRP A 36 9.92 9.08 -13.58
N ASP A 37 9.13 8.54 -12.66
CA ASP A 37 8.66 9.28 -11.50
C ASP A 37 8.60 8.40 -10.24
N GLY A 38 9.44 8.77 -9.28
CA GLY A 38 9.54 8.17 -7.97
C GLY A 38 10.09 6.75 -7.91
N TYR A 39 10.25 6.32 -6.67
CA TYR A 39 10.72 5.00 -6.28
C TYR A 39 9.74 4.34 -5.33
N ARG A 40 9.80 3.01 -5.26
CA ARG A 40 9.06 2.21 -4.28
C ARG A 40 10.00 1.28 -3.56
N PHE A 41 10.05 1.38 -2.24
CA PHE A 41 10.54 0.30 -1.39
C PHE A 41 9.35 -0.54 -0.92
N LYS A 42 9.43 -1.85 -1.09
CA LYS A 42 8.39 -2.80 -0.67
C LYS A 42 8.99 -3.83 0.27
N VAL A 43 8.38 -3.98 1.43
CA VAL A 43 8.63 -5.09 2.35
C VAL A 43 7.36 -5.94 2.45
N LYS A 44 7.50 -7.26 2.42
CA LYS A 44 6.42 -8.22 2.62
C LYS A 44 6.92 -9.36 3.50
N TYR A 45 6.09 -9.80 4.43
CA TYR A 45 6.39 -10.93 5.28
C TYR A 45 5.14 -11.79 5.53
N PHE A 46 5.38 -13.08 5.74
CA PHE A 46 4.35 -14.09 6.00
C PHE A 46 4.74 -14.88 7.24
N VAL A 47 3.80 -15.03 8.16
CA VAL A 47 3.98 -15.72 9.44
C VAL A 47 2.86 -16.74 9.60
N PRO A 48 3.14 -18.05 9.50
CA PRO A 48 2.22 -19.09 9.97
C PRO A 48 1.96 -18.88 11.46
N LEU A 49 0.70 -18.95 11.89
CA LEU A 49 0.36 -18.78 13.30
C LEU A 49 -0.03 -20.11 13.94
N THR A 50 -1.18 -20.67 13.57
CA THR A 50 -1.74 -21.87 14.20
C THR A 50 -2.88 -22.45 13.37
N GLU A 51 -3.45 -23.58 13.80
CA GLU A 51 -4.74 -24.05 13.33
C GLU A 51 -5.87 -23.43 14.15
N MET A 52 -6.94 -23.00 13.49
CA MET A 52 -8.10 -22.38 14.11
C MET A 52 -9.36 -22.78 13.37
N TRP A 53 -10.39 -23.24 14.08
CA TRP A 53 -11.69 -23.63 13.50
C TRP A 53 -11.60 -24.59 12.30
N GLY A 54 -10.62 -25.50 12.33
CA GLY A 54 -10.38 -26.48 11.27
C GLY A 54 -9.65 -25.94 10.02
N GLY A 55 -9.16 -24.70 10.06
CA GLY A 55 -8.34 -24.10 9.02
C GLY A 55 -6.99 -23.61 9.54
N ASN A 56 -6.12 -23.21 8.62
CA ASN A 56 -4.79 -22.66 8.92
C ASN A 56 -4.85 -21.14 9.03
N LEU A 57 -4.60 -20.63 10.22
CA LEU A 57 -4.49 -19.21 10.51
C LEU A 57 -3.06 -18.73 10.23
N SER A 58 -2.97 -17.64 9.48
CA SER A 58 -1.69 -17.00 9.16
C SER A 58 -1.82 -15.48 9.20
N TYR A 59 -0.69 -14.82 9.38
CA TYR A 59 -0.56 -13.38 9.30
C TYR A 59 0.30 -12.99 8.09
N ILE A 60 -0.19 -12.06 7.29
CA ILE A 60 0.54 -11.47 6.15
C ILE A 60 0.65 -9.97 6.39
N GLY A 61 1.89 -9.46 6.34
CA GLY A 61 2.16 -8.04 6.38
C GLY A 61 2.84 -7.59 5.09
N PHE A 62 2.46 -6.44 4.55
CA PHE A 62 3.29 -5.78 3.55
C PHE A 62 3.10 -4.28 3.55
N THR A 63 4.17 -3.55 3.26
CA THR A 63 4.17 -2.10 3.19
C THR A 63 4.85 -1.65 1.92
N ASN A 64 4.19 -0.73 1.20
CA ASN A 64 4.80 0.04 0.12
C ASN A 64 5.16 1.41 0.67
N PHE A 65 6.42 1.79 0.51
CA PHE A 65 6.93 3.12 0.76
C PHE A 65 7.25 3.73 -0.60
N ASP A 66 6.42 4.66 -1.04
CA ASP A 66 6.59 5.43 -2.26
C ASP A 66 7.20 6.77 -1.92
N PHE A 67 8.23 7.18 -2.64
CA PHE A 67 8.96 8.40 -2.36
C PHE A 67 9.59 9.00 -3.63
N ASP A 68 9.99 10.27 -3.52
CA ASP A 68 10.68 11.02 -4.57
C ASP A 68 9.90 11.18 -5.89
N SER A 69 8.57 11.25 -5.78
CA SER A 69 7.74 11.63 -6.92
C SER A 69 7.67 13.14 -7.07
N ASP A 70 7.70 13.61 -8.31
CA ASP A 70 7.55 15.01 -8.69
C ASP A 70 6.12 15.53 -8.52
N LEU A 71 5.15 14.66 -8.18
CA LEU A 71 3.79 15.10 -7.86
C LEU A 71 3.77 16.12 -6.71
N GLY A 72 4.67 16.03 -5.74
CA GLY A 72 4.70 16.98 -4.61
C GLY A 72 5.25 18.37 -4.96
N SER A 73 5.85 18.53 -6.13
CA SER A 73 6.44 19.79 -6.63
C SER A 73 5.66 20.36 -7.81
N ASP A 74 4.48 19.81 -8.11
CA ASP A 74 3.63 20.34 -9.16
C ASP A 74 3.01 21.70 -8.80
N ASN A 75 2.34 22.32 -9.77
CA ASN A 75 1.68 23.61 -9.58
C ASN A 75 0.25 23.48 -9.02
N PHE A 76 -0.14 22.30 -8.52
CA PHE A 76 -1.48 22.09 -7.98
C PHE A 76 -1.52 22.50 -6.50
N VAL A 77 -1.60 23.82 -6.28
CA VAL A 77 -1.68 24.44 -4.96
C VAL A 77 -3.11 24.85 -4.65
N VAL A 78 -3.59 24.50 -3.45
CA VAL A 78 -4.89 24.92 -2.91
C VAL A 78 -4.68 25.50 -1.52
N ASP A 79 -5.19 26.71 -1.29
CA ASP A 79 -5.03 27.46 -0.03
C ASP A 79 -3.58 27.54 0.48
N GLY A 80 -2.64 27.74 -0.45
CA GLY A 80 -1.21 27.86 -0.13
C GLY A 80 -0.52 26.53 0.22
N ARG A 81 -1.21 25.39 0.09
CA ARG A 81 -0.66 24.05 0.29
C ARG A 81 -0.65 23.27 -1.02
N GLN A 82 0.38 22.47 -1.24
CA GLN A 82 0.38 21.51 -2.33
C GLN A 82 -0.76 20.50 -2.16
N ALA A 83 -1.54 20.23 -3.20
CA ALA A 83 -2.64 19.26 -3.13
C ALA A 83 -2.14 17.81 -3.22
N ARG A 84 -0.96 17.61 -3.80
CA ARG A 84 -0.31 16.31 -3.99
C ARG A 84 0.94 16.20 -3.14
N THR A 85 1.50 14.99 -3.02
CA THR A 85 2.70 14.71 -2.22
C THR A 85 3.74 13.92 -3.01
N SER A 86 5.01 14.13 -2.69
CA SER A 86 6.12 13.38 -3.29
C SER A 86 6.28 11.96 -2.73
N ASN A 87 5.52 11.61 -1.70
CA ASN A 87 5.58 10.33 -1.02
C ASN A 87 4.18 9.83 -0.61
N SER A 88 4.09 8.52 -0.42
CA SER A 88 2.89 7.81 0.05
C SER A 88 3.30 6.52 0.73
N ILE A 89 2.60 6.14 1.80
CA ILE A 89 2.76 4.83 2.45
C ILE A 89 1.42 4.11 2.43
N ALA A 90 1.45 2.84 2.05
CA ALA A 90 0.32 1.93 2.20
C ALA A 90 0.79 0.65 2.89
N SER A 91 0.40 0.46 4.15
CA SER A 91 0.76 -0.69 4.98
C SER A 91 -0.46 -1.57 5.23
N SER A 92 -0.36 -2.86 4.92
CA SER A 92 -1.45 -3.83 5.06
C SER A 92 -1.09 -4.88 6.11
N HIS A 93 -2.05 -5.17 6.98
CA HIS A 93 -2.00 -6.18 8.02
C HIS A 93 -3.17 -7.14 7.79
N ILE A 94 -2.88 -8.39 7.45
CA ILE A 94 -3.87 -9.36 7.02
C ILE A 94 -3.84 -10.54 7.98
N LEU A 95 -5.00 -10.87 8.51
CA LEU A 95 -5.25 -12.12 9.20
C LEU A 95 -6.06 -13.02 8.27
N ALA A 96 -5.48 -14.15 7.85
CA ALA A 96 -6.07 -15.04 6.85
C ALA A 96 -6.29 -16.43 7.44
N LEU A 97 -7.52 -16.93 7.32
CA LEU A 97 -7.94 -18.28 7.68
C LEU A 97 -8.19 -19.09 6.41
N ASN A 98 -7.38 -20.13 6.20
CA ASN A 98 -7.40 -20.93 4.97
C ASN A 98 -7.85 -22.37 5.25
N TYR A 99 -8.81 -22.85 4.49
CA TYR A 99 -9.22 -24.26 4.39
C TYR A 99 -8.66 -24.87 3.11
N ASP A 100 -9.07 -26.10 2.80
CA ASP A 100 -8.68 -26.82 1.58
C ASP A 100 -8.96 -26.01 0.31
N HIS A 101 -10.14 -25.37 0.26
CA HIS A 101 -10.51 -24.48 -0.84
C HIS A 101 -10.95 -23.09 -0.38
N TRP A 102 -11.81 -23.01 0.64
CA TRP A 102 -12.32 -21.72 1.11
C TRP A 102 -11.26 -20.95 1.90
N HIS A 103 -11.25 -19.63 1.76
CA HIS A 103 -10.44 -18.76 2.62
C HIS A 103 -11.19 -17.48 2.99
N TYR A 104 -10.90 -16.99 4.18
CA TYR A 104 -11.45 -15.75 4.72
C TYR A 104 -10.31 -14.88 5.23
N SER A 105 -10.35 -13.58 4.95
CA SER A 105 -9.32 -12.65 5.44
C SER A 105 -9.92 -11.35 5.95
N PHE A 106 -9.41 -10.91 7.09
CA PHE A 106 -9.58 -9.54 7.56
C PHE A 106 -8.32 -8.74 7.25
N VAL A 107 -8.48 -7.58 6.64
CA VAL A 107 -7.37 -6.69 6.27
C VAL A 107 -7.56 -5.35 6.97
N ALA A 108 -6.59 -4.96 7.79
CA ALA A 108 -6.43 -3.58 8.24
C ALA A 108 -5.33 -2.92 7.40
N ARG A 109 -5.66 -1.84 6.71
CA ARG A 109 -4.72 -1.08 5.89
C ARG A 109 -4.58 0.33 6.41
N TYR A 110 -3.35 0.72 6.73
CA TYR A 110 -3.00 2.09 7.04
C TYR A 110 -2.46 2.80 5.80
N PHE A 111 -2.85 4.05 5.65
CA PHE A 111 -2.34 4.95 4.64
C PHE A 111 -1.72 6.18 5.30
N HIS A 112 -0.65 6.68 4.70
CA HIS A 112 -0.12 8.03 4.93
C HIS A 112 0.07 8.68 3.57
N ASN A 113 -0.59 9.82 3.35
CA ASN A 113 -0.71 10.43 2.02
C ASN A 113 -1.20 9.42 0.96
N GLY A 114 -2.22 8.63 1.29
CA GLY A 114 -2.77 7.60 0.43
C GLY A 114 -3.07 8.11 -0.98
N GLY A 115 -2.48 7.45 -1.98
CA GLY A 115 -2.60 7.87 -3.38
C GLY A 115 -1.87 9.17 -3.71
N GLN A 116 -0.87 9.55 -2.91
CA GLN A 116 -0.10 10.78 -3.02
C GLN A 116 -0.94 12.07 -2.93
N TRP A 117 -2.03 12.02 -2.16
CA TRP A 117 -2.80 13.21 -1.80
C TRP A 117 -2.28 13.81 -0.50
N ASN A 118 -2.15 15.14 -0.46
CA ASN A 118 -1.79 15.85 0.77
C ASN A 118 -2.96 15.82 1.74
N ASP A 119 -2.76 15.25 2.93
CA ASP A 119 -3.85 15.06 3.89
C ASP A 119 -4.43 16.40 4.37
N GLY A 120 -5.75 16.48 4.40
CA GLY A 120 -6.50 17.66 4.82
C GLY A 120 -6.49 18.81 3.82
N VAL A 121 -6.02 18.65 2.58
CA VAL A 121 -6.23 19.66 1.53
C VAL A 121 -7.69 19.63 1.09
N ASP A 122 -8.32 20.80 0.92
CA ASP A 122 -9.70 20.91 0.46
C ASP A 122 -9.75 21.29 -1.01
N ILE A 123 -9.90 20.30 -1.89
CA ILE A 123 -10.02 20.53 -3.33
C ILE A 123 -11.47 20.79 -3.79
N GLY A 124 -12.38 21.09 -2.85
CA GLY A 124 -13.79 21.35 -3.15
C GLY A 124 -14.62 20.09 -3.40
N THR A 125 -14.23 18.94 -2.82
CA THR A 125 -15.05 17.73 -2.92
C THR A 125 -16.30 17.84 -2.05
N PRO A 126 -17.44 17.24 -2.44
CA PRO A 126 -18.65 17.22 -1.59
C PRO A 126 -18.43 16.59 -0.20
N GLN A 127 -17.39 15.77 -0.04
CA GLN A 127 -17.05 15.07 1.20
C GLN A 127 -16.14 15.90 2.12
N GLY A 128 -15.76 17.11 1.70
CA GLY A 128 -14.87 18.01 2.40
C GLY A 128 -13.39 17.76 2.09
N PRO A 129 -12.48 18.13 3.01
CA PRO A 129 -11.05 17.93 2.84
C PRO A 129 -10.66 16.47 2.64
N ILE A 130 -9.62 16.24 1.85
CA ILE A 130 -9.09 14.91 1.55
C ILE A 130 -8.60 14.23 2.84
N LYS A 131 -9.04 13.00 3.08
CA LYS A 131 -8.60 12.15 4.18
C LYS A 131 -7.73 11.02 3.64
N SER A 132 -6.48 11.33 3.33
CA SER A 132 -5.54 10.39 2.73
C SER A 132 -4.69 9.65 3.77
N THR A 133 -4.71 10.09 5.03
CA THR A 133 -4.00 9.45 6.14
C THR A 133 -4.98 8.83 7.14
N GLY A 134 -4.83 7.54 7.41
CA GLY A 134 -5.72 6.81 8.31
C GLY A 134 -5.87 5.33 7.98
N TRP A 135 -6.88 4.71 8.58
CA TRP A 135 -7.17 3.28 8.44
C TRP A 135 -8.35 3.01 7.52
N GLY A 136 -8.22 1.96 6.71
CA GLY A 136 -9.30 1.32 5.97
C GLY A 136 -9.31 -0.19 6.23
N TYR A 137 -10.47 -0.82 6.09
CA TYR A 137 -10.67 -2.22 6.42
C TYR A 137 -11.33 -2.98 5.27
N TYR A 138 -10.92 -4.23 5.06
CA TYR A 138 -11.48 -5.11 4.05
C TYR A 138 -11.81 -6.48 4.64
N LEU A 139 -12.89 -7.07 4.14
CA LEU A 139 -13.23 -8.47 4.35
C LEU A 139 -13.15 -9.17 3.00
N VAL A 140 -12.45 -10.30 2.96
CA VAL A 140 -12.27 -11.10 1.75
C VAL A 140 -12.77 -12.51 2.03
N ALA A 141 -13.59 -13.04 1.13
CA ALA A 141 -13.97 -14.45 1.08
C ALA A 141 -13.70 -14.96 -0.34
N GLY A 142 -13.05 -16.11 -0.47
CA GLY A 142 -12.67 -16.66 -1.76
C GLY A 142 -12.51 -18.18 -1.75
N TYR A 143 -12.29 -18.73 -2.95
CA TYR A 143 -12.12 -20.16 -3.21
C TYR A 143 -10.84 -20.38 -4.01
N ASN A 144 -9.96 -21.26 -3.53
CA ASN A 144 -8.76 -21.70 -4.23
C ASN A 144 -9.12 -22.89 -5.14
N PHE A 145 -8.96 -22.70 -6.45
CA PHE A 145 -9.26 -23.70 -7.50
C PHE A 145 -8.22 -24.80 -7.59
#